data_AF-A0A2E4W9L5-F1
#
_entry.id   AF-A0A2E4W9L5-F1
#
_cell.length_a   1.000
_cell.length_b   1.000
_cell.length_c   1.000
_cell.angle_alpha   90.00
_cell.angle_beta   90.00
_cell.angle_gamma   90.00
#
_symmetry.space_group_name_H-M   'P 1'
#
loop_
_entity.id
_entity.type
_entity.pdbx_description
1 polymer ?
#
loop_
_entity_poly.entity_id
_entity_poly.type
_entity_poly.pdbx_seq_one_letter_code
_entity_poly.pdbx_strand_id
1 'polypeptide(L)' 'MFIGLAVAALGGLMMLGLPLGRLPGDLVFRRGNVTVYLPLVTSVVLSVLLTLLFAMMRR' A
#
# COMPACT_ATOMS: atom_id res chain seq x y z
N MET A 1 -4.74 5.68 -19.85
CA MET A 1 -3.39 5.70 -19.24
C MET A 1 -3.43 5.49 -17.73
N PHE A 2 -4.21 6.27 -16.97
CA PHE A 2 -4.29 6.18 -15.50
C PHE A 2 -4.71 4.80 -14.96
N ILE A 3 -5.72 4.15 -15.57
CA ILE A 3 -6.16 2.81 -15.17
C ILE A 3 -5.05 1.77 -15.39
N GLY A 4 -4.32 1.85 -16.50
CA GLY A 4 -3.19 0.95 -16.78
C GLY A 4 -2.05 1.09 -15.79
N LEU A 5 -1.75 2.33 -15.36
CA LEU A 5 -0.75 2.62 -14.33
C LEU A 5 -1.18 2.10 -12.96
N ALA A 6 -2.45 2.25 -12.60
CA ALA A 6 -3.01 1.71 -11.35
C ALA A 6 -2.95 0.17 -11.32
N VAL A 7 -3.30 -0.49 -12.43
CA VAL A 7 -3.22 -1.94 -12.57
C VAL A 7 -1.76 -2.44 -12.53
N ALA A 8 -0.84 -1.74 -13.19
CA ALA A 8 0.59 -2.08 -13.13
C ALA A 8 1.17 -1.90 -11.73
N ALA A 9 0.78 -0.85 -11.00
CA ALA A 9 1.19 -0.63 -9.62
C ALA A 9 0.66 -1.72 -8.68
N LEU A 10 -0.62 -2.10 -8.80
CA LEU A 10 -1.22 -3.20 -8.04
C LEU A 10 -0.56 -4.55 -8.36
N GLY A 11 -0.31 -4.83 -9.64
CA GLY A 11 0.39 -6.05 -10.08
C GLY A 11 1.83 -6.12 -9.57
N GLY A 12 2.56 -5.00 -9.61
CA GLY A 12 3.91 -4.90 -9.04
C GLY A 12 3.93 -5.10 -7.52
N LEU A 13 2.94 -4.54 -6.81
CA LEU A 13 2.77 -4.74 -5.36
C LEU A 13 2.53 -6.21 -5.01
N MET A 14 1.73 -6.92 -5.82
CA MET A 14 1.51 -8.36 -5.64
C MET A 14 2.75 -9.21 -5.98
N MET A 15 3.49 -8.87 -7.04
CA MET A 15 4.71 -9.61 -7.43
C MET A 15 5.86 -9.46 -6.43
N LEU A 16 5.93 -8.33 -5.72
CA LEU A 16 6.89 -8.11 -4.63
C LEU A 16 6.63 -9.02 -3.41
N GLY A 17 5.56 -9.82 -3.42
CA GLY A 17 5.22 -10.73 -2.33
C GLY A 17 4.96 -10.00 -1.02
N LEU A 18 4.61 -8.71 -1.09
CA LEU A 18 4.28 -7.90 0.08
C LEU A 18 3.01 -8.53 0.68
N PRO A 19 3.09 -9.12 1.88
CA PRO A 19 1.91 -9.65 2.51
C PRO A 19 1.04 -8.44 2.83
N LEU A 20 -0.02 -8.22 2.06
CA LEU A 20 -0.98 -7.13 2.28
C LEU A 20 -1.52 -7.28 3.71
N GLY A 21 -1.03 -6.45 4.63
CA GLY A 21 -1.29 -6.51 6.07
C GLY A 21 -0.17 -7.03 6.98
N ARG A 22 1.01 -7.40 6.47
CA ARG A 22 2.20 -7.80 7.25
C ARG A 22 3.52 -7.31 6.64
N LEU A 23 3.54 -6.14 6.01
CA LEU A 23 4.82 -5.60 5.53
C LEU A 23 5.78 -5.45 6.73
N PRO A 24 7.09 -5.70 6.59
CA PRO A 24 8.07 -5.32 7.61
C PRO A 24 8.02 -3.78 7.76
N GLY A 25 7.37 -3.31 8.83
CA GLY A 25 7.02 -1.90 9.05
C GLY A 25 5.53 -1.65 9.36
N ASP A 26 4.64 -2.57 8.97
CA ASP A 26 3.28 -2.60 9.50
C ASP A 26 3.35 -3.12 10.94
N LEU A 27 2.90 -2.30 11.90
CA LEU A 27 2.96 -2.68 13.31
C LEU A 27 1.93 -3.79 13.57
N VAL A 28 2.43 -5.01 13.72
CA VAL A 28 1.61 -6.14 14.17
C VAL A 28 1.78 -6.28 15.67
N PHE A 29 0.82 -5.73 16.41
CA PHE A 29 0.80 -5.86 17.86
C PHE A 29 0.06 -7.14 18.24
N ARG A 30 0.81 -8.16 18.68
CA ARG A 30 0.25 -9.44 19.12
C ARG A 30 0.35 -9.54 20.63
N ARG A 31 -0.79 -9.53 21.33
CA ARG A 31 -0.86 -9.70 22.79
C ARG A 31 -1.89 -10.78 23.12
N GLY A 32 -1.40 -11.97 23.47
CA GLY A 32 -2.25 -13.14 23.75
C GLY A 32 -3.09 -13.55 22.53
N ASN A 33 -4.42 -13.59 22.68
CA ASN A 33 -5.37 -13.89 21.61
C ASN A 33 -5.67 -12.69 20.68
N VAL A 34 -5.17 -11.49 20.99
CA VAL A 34 -5.47 -10.28 20.21
C VAL A 34 -4.31 -9.98 19.27
N THR A 35 -4.62 -9.86 17.98
CA THR A 35 -3.67 -9.41 16.96
C THR A 35 -4.21 -8.13 16.32
N VAL A 36 -3.53 -7.02 16.51
CA VAL A 36 -3.85 -5.73 15.88
C VAL A 36 -2.86 -5.50 14.75
N TYR A 37 -3.38 -5.30 13.54
CA TYR A 37 -2.58 -4.97 12.37
C TYR A 37 -2.73 -3.47 12.08
N LEU A 38 -1.62 -2.74 12.09
CA LEU A 38 -1.55 -1.32 11.74
C LEU A 38 -0.86 -1.16 10.39
N PRO A 39 -1.61 -1.02 9.27
CA PRO A 39 -1.06 -0.95 7.92
C PRO A 39 -0.51 0.45 7.59
N LEU A 40 0.48 0.89 8.35
CA LEU A 40 1.09 2.23 8.23
C LEU A 40 1.82 2.41 6.90
N VAL A 41 2.64 1.42 6.51
CA VAL A 41 3.43 1.50 5.28
C VAL A 41 2.51 1.49 4.07
N THR A 42 1.50 0.63 4.09
CA THR A 42 0.48 0.54 3.05
C THR A 42 -0.26 1.88 2.87
N SER A 43 -0.63 2.53 3.97
CA SER A 43 -1.36 3.82 3.93
C SER A 43 -0.50 4.96 3.37
N VAL A 44 0.78 5.01 3.73
CA VAL A 44 1.73 6.02 3.21
C VAL A 44 1.95 5.82 1.71
N VAL A 45 2.19 4.59 1.27
CA VAL A 45 2.37 4.28 -0.16
C VAL A 45 1.14 4.67 -0.96
N LEU A 46 -0.05 4.32 -0.48
CA LEU A 46 -1.32 4.69 -1.12
C LEU A 46 -1.46 6.21 -1.24
N SER A 47 -1.16 6.96 -0.18
CA SER A 47 -1.21 8.43 -0.18
C SER A 47 -0.28 9.06 -1.22
N VAL A 48 0.97 8.58 -1.31
CA VAL A 48 1.94 9.07 -2.31
C VAL A 48 1.46 8.77 -3.73
N LEU A 49 0.93 7.55 -3.96
CA LEU A 49 0.39 7.14 -5.26
C LEU A 49 -0.79 8.03 -5.70
N LEU A 50 -1.75 8.27 -4.82
CA LEU A 50 -2.89 9.16 -5.09
C LEU A 50 -2.43 10.59 -5.34
N THR A 51 -1.45 11.07 -4.57
CA THR A 51 -0.86 12.41 -4.75
C THR A 51 -0.21 12.54 -6.12
N LEU A 52 0.59 11.56 -6.55
CA LEU A 52 1.23 11.54 -7.86
C LEU A 52 0.20 11.50 -8.99
N LEU A 53 -0.85 10.70 -8.82
CA LEU A 53 -1.96 10.58 -9.78
C LEU A 53 -2.68 11.92 -9.95
N PHE A 54 -3.06 12.58 -8.85
CA PHE A 54 -3.67 13.92 -8.92
C PHE A 54 -2.71 14.99 -9.44
N ALA A 55 -1.42 14.91 -9.11
CA ALA A 55 -0.42 15.83 -9.63
C ALA A 55 -0.26 15.70 -11.16
N MET A 56 -0.34 14.48 -11.70
CA MET A 56 -0.32 14.24 -13.14
C MET A 56 -1.62 14.67 -13.84
N MET A 57 -2.78 14.51 -13.19
CA MET A 57 -4.07 15.01 -13.72
C MET A 57 -4.19 16.54 -13.69
N ARG A 58 -3.31 17.25 -12.97
CA ARG A 58 -3.32 18.71 -12.87
C ARG A 58 -2.58 19.41 -14.03
N ARG A 59 -1.99 18.66 -14.95
CA ARG A 59 -1.46 19.17 -16.23
C ARG A 59 -2.45 18.90 -17.34
#